data_AF-A0A4Q7S3U4-F1
#
_entry.id   AF-A0A4Q7S3U4-F1
#
_cell.length_a   1.000
_cell.length_b   1.000
_cell.length_c   1.000
_cell.angle_alpha   90.00
_cell.angle_beta   90.00
_cell.angle_gamma   90.00
#
_symmetry.space_group_name_H-M   'P 1'
#
loop_
_entity.id
_entity.type
_entity.pdbx_description
1 polymer ?
#
loop_
_entity_poly.entity_id
_entity_poly.type
_entity_poly.pdbx_seq_one_letter_code
_entity_poly.pdbx_strand_id
1 'polypeptide(L)'
;MRLTDLRALLRATVLATTFVGTLAASAMAAAQATPAGTWHTIDDTTGKPRGVIEITEQDGVYSGKIVKSLVPTEGKPSTCDKCTDSRKDQPVIGMTILTGLRKTADNEWTGGEILDPETGKLYKCKMSLADDGKTLKVRGFIGISLIGRTQSWIRQ
;
A
#
# COMPACT_ATOMS: atom_id res chain seq x y z
N MET A 1 13.23 -81.72 -46.03
CA MET A 1 11.76 -81.88 -46.20
C MET A 1 11.13 -80.59 -45.70
N ARG A 2 10.76 -79.68 -46.63
CA ARG A 2 9.38 -79.20 -46.90
C ARG A 2 8.72 -78.54 -45.67
N LEU A 3 8.04 -77.40 -45.72
CA LEU A 3 7.52 -76.56 -46.80
C LEU A 3 7.22 -75.19 -46.17
N THR A 4 7.24 -74.16 -46.99
CA THR A 4 6.53 -72.88 -46.83
C THR A 4 5.10 -73.02 -46.31
N ASP A 5 4.65 -72.12 -45.43
CA ASP A 5 3.36 -71.40 -45.49
C ASP A 5 3.27 -70.41 -44.31
N LEU A 6 3.34 -69.11 -44.57
CA LEU A 6 2.22 -68.22 -44.88
C LEU A 6 1.30 -67.98 -43.68
N ARG A 7 1.49 -66.83 -43.01
CA ARG A 7 0.41 -65.94 -42.55
C ARG A 7 1.03 -64.70 -41.91
N ALA A 8 0.91 -63.61 -42.64
CA ALA A 8 0.91 -62.26 -42.09
C ALA A 8 0.07 -62.23 -40.82
N LEU A 9 0.59 -61.63 -39.76
CA LEU A 9 -0.19 -60.88 -38.78
C LEU A 9 0.75 -59.90 -38.11
N LEU A 10 0.46 -58.63 -38.40
CA LEU A 10 1.12 -57.44 -37.92
C LEU A 10 1.38 -57.50 -36.41
N ARG A 11 2.60 -57.18 -35.99
CA ARG A 11 2.82 -56.46 -34.73
C ARG A 11 3.93 -55.44 -34.95
N ALA A 12 3.55 -54.34 -35.62
CA ALA A 12 4.29 -53.08 -35.53
C ALA A 12 4.33 -52.69 -34.04
N THR A 13 5.45 -52.93 -33.39
CA THR A 13 5.72 -52.39 -32.06
C THR A 13 6.25 -50.98 -32.28
N VAL A 14 5.31 -50.04 -32.33
CA VAL A 14 5.59 -48.61 -32.38
C VAL A 14 6.33 -48.22 -31.10
N LEU A 15 7.49 -47.59 -31.29
CA LEU A 15 8.32 -46.95 -30.29
C LEU A 15 7.48 -45.93 -29.49
N ALA A 16 7.21 -46.18 -28.21
CA ALA A 16 6.51 -45.22 -27.35
C ALA A 16 7.53 -44.56 -26.40
N THR A 17 8.24 -43.54 -26.89
CA THR A 17 9.01 -42.62 -26.05
C THR A 17 8.04 -41.72 -25.29
N THR A 18 7.83 -41.98 -24.00
CA THR A 18 7.05 -41.13 -23.08
C THR A 18 7.84 -39.86 -22.75
N PHE A 19 7.56 -38.77 -23.47
CA PHE A 19 8.02 -37.45 -23.09
C PHE A 19 7.13 -36.93 -21.95
N VAL A 20 7.59 -37.07 -20.70
CA VAL A 20 6.94 -36.48 -19.53
C VAL A 20 7.27 -34.98 -19.54
N GLY A 21 6.40 -34.19 -20.15
CA GLY A 21 6.48 -32.73 -20.09
C GLY A 21 6.16 -32.23 -18.69
N THR A 22 7.16 -31.83 -17.93
CA THR A 22 6.99 -31.07 -16.68
C THR A 22 6.41 -29.69 -17.03
N LEU A 23 5.11 -29.49 -16.80
CA LEU A 23 4.51 -28.16 -16.75
C LEU A 23 5.09 -27.41 -15.54
N ALA A 24 6.09 -26.56 -15.78
CA ALA A 24 6.50 -25.57 -14.81
C ALA A 24 5.41 -24.50 -14.71
N ALA A 25 4.49 -24.65 -13.75
CA ALA A 25 3.54 -23.60 -13.41
C ALA A 25 4.31 -22.47 -12.71
N SER A 26 4.72 -21.46 -13.48
CA SER A 26 5.23 -20.21 -12.94
C SER A 26 4.08 -19.49 -12.22
N ALA A 27 4.02 -19.63 -10.90
CA ALA A 27 3.15 -18.83 -10.07
C ALA A 27 3.59 -17.36 -10.19
N MET A 28 2.86 -16.57 -10.96
CA MET A 28 2.96 -15.11 -10.91
C MET A 28 2.51 -14.68 -9.51
N ALA A 29 3.47 -14.43 -8.62
CA ALA A 29 3.20 -13.73 -7.38
C ALA A 29 2.72 -12.32 -7.75
N ALA A 30 1.42 -12.08 -7.68
CA ALA A 30 0.89 -10.73 -7.76
C ALA A 30 1.48 -9.94 -6.60
N ALA A 31 2.31 -8.94 -6.91
CA ALA A 31 2.82 -8.02 -5.89
C ALA A 31 1.61 -7.37 -5.21
N GLN A 32 1.40 -7.68 -3.94
CA GLN A 32 0.32 -7.10 -3.15
C GLN A 32 0.56 -5.60 -3.06
N ALA A 33 -0.46 -4.80 -3.42
CA ALA A 33 -0.37 -3.36 -3.34
C ALA A 33 -0.09 -2.93 -1.88
N THR A 34 0.84 -2.00 -1.70
CA THR A 34 1.19 -1.47 -0.37
C THR A 34 0.82 0.01 -0.29
N PRO A 35 0.71 0.59 0.91
CA PRO A 35 0.46 2.02 1.06
C PRO A 35 1.72 2.85 0.74
N ALA A 36 2.89 2.24 0.49
CA ALA A 36 4.06 2.98 0.06
C ALA A 36 3.81 3.67 -1.29
N GLY A 37 4.36 4.88 -1.44
CA GLY A 37 4.18 5.75 -2.60
C GLY A 37 3.62 7.12 -2.24
N THR A 38 3.24 7.88 -3.27
CA THR A 38 2.76 9.25 -3.15
C THR A 38 1.24 9.36 -3.23
N TRP A 39 0.67 10.18 -2.36
CA TRP A 39 -0.77 10.28 -2.17
C TRP A 39 -1.23 11.74 -2.10
N HIS A 40 -2.26 12.06 -2.86
CA HIS A 40 -3.03 13.28 -2.68
C HIS A 40 -3.95 13.16 -1.48
N THR A 41 -3.79 14.03 -0.49
CA THR A 41 -4.76 14.16 0.61
C THR A 41 -5.98 14.93 0.12
N ILE A 42 -7.18 14.42 0.41
CA ILE A 42 -8.43 15.07 0.02
C ILE A 42 -9.05 15.70 1.26
N ASP A 43 -9.42 16.96 1.15
CA ASP A 43 -10.25 17.63 2.15
C ASP A 43 -11.64 16.97 2.15
N ASP A 44 -12.02 16.38 3.28
CA ASP A 44 -13.30 15.67 3.43
C ASP A 44 -14.52 16.61 3.46
N THR A 45 -14.31 17.93 3.59
CA THR A 45 -15.38 18.94 3.56
C THR A 45 -15.60 19.46 2.14
N THR A 46 -14.51 19.77 1.43
CA THR A 46 -14.56 20.45 0.12
C THR A 46 -14.31 19.51 -1.07
N GLY A 47 -13.82 18.29 -0.83
CA GLY A 47 -13.46 17.32 -1.87
C GLY A 47 -12.21 17.68 -2.67
N LYS A 48 -11.49 18.75 -2.29
CA LYS A 48 -10.32 19.25 -3.03
C LYS A 48 -9.02 18.65 -2.51
N PRO A 49 -8.02 18.40 -3.38
CA PRO A 49 -6.68 18.03 -2.95
C PRO A 49 -6.05 19.11 -2.06
N ARG A 50 -5.42 18.70 -0.95
CA ARG A 50 -4.76 19.62 0.00
C ARG A 50 -3.24 19.58 -0.05
N GLY A 51 -2.68 18.39 -0.25
CA GLY A 51 -1.25 18.19 -0.23
C GLY A 51 -0.88 16.84 -0.81
N VAL A 52 0.42 16.59 -0.85
CA VAL A 52 1.00 15.31 -1.26
C VAL A 52 1.79 14.75 -0.09
N ILE A 53 1.49 13.50 0.26
CA ILE A 53 2.22 12.74 1.27
C ILE A 53 2.96 11.61 0.57
N GLU A 54 4.26 11.48 0.86
CA GLU A 54 5.07 10.33 0.49
C GLU A 54 5.08 9.36 1.67
N ILE A 55 4.61 8.14 1.46
CA ILE A 55 4.68 7.04 2.43
C ILE A 55 5.83 6.12 2.03
N THR A 56 6.72 5.86 2.98
CA THR A 56 7.83 4.91 2.85
C THR A 56 7.66 3.77 3.82
N GLU A 57 8.31 2.65 3.50
CA GLU A 57 8.36 1.46 4.34
C GLU A 57 9.82 1.16 4.69
N GLN A 58 10.06 0.84 5.96
CA GLN A 58 11.35 0.37 6.46
C GLN A 58 11.10 -0.65 7.58
N ASP A 59 11.66 -1.85 7.45
CA ASP A 59 11.57 -2.93 8.45
C ASP A 59 10.13 -3.24 8.92
N GLY A 60 9.21 -3.24 7.97
CA GLY A 60 7.77 -3.45 8.14
C GLY A 60 7.04 -2.28 8.79
N VAL A 61 7.69 -1.13 8.97
CA VAL A 61 7.11 0.11 9.53
C VAL A 61 6.87 1.10 8.40
N TYR A 62 5.66 1.63 8.35
CA TYR A 62 5.27 2.67 7.41
C TYR A 62 5.28 4.03 8.10
N SER A 63 5.91 5.00 7.43
CA SER A 63 5.95 6.40 7.84
C SER A 63 5.62 7.29 6.65
N GLY A 64 5.10 8.50 6.90
CA GLY A 64 4.65 9.39 5.84
C GLY A 64 5.05 10.84 6.07
N LYS A 65 5.58 11.46 5.01
CA LYS A 65 6.16 12.80 5.00
C LYS A 65 5.37 13.72 4.07
N ILE A 66 5.14 14.96 4.50
CA ILE A 66 4.54 15.99 3.63
C ILE A 66 5.58 16.42 2.60
N VAL A 67 5.31 16.22 1.31
CA VAL A 67 6.25 16.62 0.24
C VAL A 67 5.78 17.85 -0.53
N LYS A 68 4.48 18.15 -0.51
CA LYS A 68 3.93 19.32 -1.21
C LYS A 68 2.62 19.80 -0.58
N SER A 69 2.41 21.12 -0.57
CA SER A 69 1.09 21.74 -0.35
C SER A 69 0.44 22.06 -1.70
N LEU A 70 -0.84 21.74 -1.85
CA LEU A 70 -1.66 22.05 -3.03
C LEU A 70 -2.68 23.17 -2.77
N VAL A 71 -2.68 23.68 -1.54
CA VAL A 71 -3.47 24.84 -1.12
C VAL A 71 -2.57 26.07 -1.04
N PRO A 72 -3.10 27.27 -1.33
CA PRO A 72 -2.38 28.51 -1.13
C PRO A 72 -1.78 28.58 0.28
N THR A 73 -0.57 29.11 0.38
CA THR A 73 0.16 29.26 1.64
C THR A 73 -0.39 30.38 2.52
N GLU A 74 -1.21 31.28 1.97
CA GLU A 74 -1.84 32.35 2.74
C GLU A 74 -2.73 31.78 3.86
N GLY A 75 -2.40 32.14 5.11
CA GLY A 75 -3.10 31.66 6.30
C GLY A 75 -2.75 30.25 6.75
N LYS A 76 -1.80 29.56 6.08
CA LYS A 76 -1.32 28.24 6.51
C LYS A 76 0.04 28.34 7.19
N PRO A 77 0.26 27.58 8.28
CA PRO A 77 1.54 27.55 8.96
C PRO A 77 2.65 27.03 8.04
N SER A 78 3.75 27.77 7.91
CA SER A 78 4.98 27.30 7.24
C SER A 78 5.80 26.36 8.12
N THR A 79 5.66 26.51 9.45
CA THR A 79 6.25 25.66 10.48
C THR A 79 5.17 25.16 11.44
N CYS A 80 5.37 24.03 12.12
CA CYS A 80 4.40 23.57 13.13
C CYS A 80 4.62 24.27 14.48
N ASP A 81 4.08 25.48 14.63
CA ASP A 81 4.15 26.29 15.84
C ASP A 81 3.43 25.66 17.04
N LYS A 82 2.32 24.96 16.79
CA LYS A 82 1.49 24.30 17.81
C LYS A 82 1.95 22.90 18.21
N CYS A 83 2.91 22.32 17.50
CA CYS A 83 3.48 21.04 17.88
C CYS A 83 4.17 21.15 19.24
N THR A 84 4.11 20.08 20.04
CA THR A 84 4.73 20.03 21.38
C THR A 84 5.92 19.08 21.47
N ASP A 85 6.20 18.34 20.39
CA ASP A 85 7.33 17.41 20.29
C ASP A 85 8.49 17.99 19.46
N SER A 86 9.44 17.13 19.07
CA SER A 86 10.61 17.50 18.26
C SER A 86 10.29 18.22 16.93
N ARG A 87 9.05 18.18 16.47
CA ARG A 87 8.58 18.84 15.25
C ARG A 87 8.12 20.28 15.50
N LYS A 88 8.14 20.75 16.76
CA LYS A 88 7.85 22.14 17.10
C LYS A 88 8.78 23.09 16.35
N ASP A 89 8.15 24.10 15.74
CA ASP A 89 8.80 25.16 14.95
C ASP A 89 9.60 24.63 13.73
N GLN A 90 9.43 23.35 13.37
CA GLN A 90 10.03 22.76 12.16
C GLN A 90 9.16 23.02 10.93
N PRO A 91 9.75 23.12 9.72
CA PRO A 91 9.02 23.28 8.47
C PRO A 91 7.96 22.18 8.27
N VAL A 92 6.76 22.57 7.86
CA VAL A 92 5.67 21.61 7.57
C VAL A 92 5.98 20.77 6.33
N ILE A 93 6.52 21.38 5.28
CA ILE A 93 7.02 20.64 4.11
C ILE A 93 8.32 19.94 4.50
N GLY A 94 8.38 18.62 4.27
CA GLY A 94 9.44 17.74 4.73
C GLY A 94 9.16 17.09 6.08
N MET A 95 8.08 17.46 6.78
CA MET A 95 7.74 16.90 8.08
C MET A 95 7.15 15.50 7.97
N THR A 96 7.69 14.55 8.74
CA THR A 96 7.07 13.25 8.97
C THR A 96 5.87 13.40 9.91
N ILE A 97 4.68 13.18 9.38
CA ILE A 97 3.42 13.28 10.12
C ILE A 97 2.79 11.93 10.43
N LEU A 98 3.08 10.90 9.63
CA LEU A 98 2.62 9.53 9.85
C LEU A 98 3.79 8.68 10.34
N THR A 99 3.58 7.89 11.39
CA THR A 99 4.63 7.01 11.94
C THR A 99 4.05 5.73 12.52
N GLY A 100 4.87 4.68 12.62
CA GLY A 100 4.58 3.49 13.43
C GLY A 100 3.55 2.51 12.86
N LEU A 101 3.04 2.73 11.64
CA LEU A 101 2.02 1.86 11.05
C LEU A 101 2.63 0.52 10.62
N ARG A 102 1.97 -0.58 10.96
CA ARG A 102 2.38 -1.94 10.57
C ARG A 102 1.21 -2.70 9.96
N LYS A 103 1.49 -3.59 9.01
CA LYS A 103 0.47 -4.45 8.40
C LYS A 103 -0.11 -5.37 9.49
N THR A 104 -1.42 -5.39 9.64
CA THR A 104 -2.10 -6.26 10.63
C THR A 104 -3.12 -7.20 10.01
N ALA A 105 -3.62 -6.86 8.82
CA ALA A 105 -4.41 -7.77 7.99
C ALA A 105 -4.20 -7.40 6.51
N ASP A 106 -4.84 -8.13 5.61
CA ASP A 106 -4.82 -7.75 4.20
C ASP A 106 -5.44 -6.36 4.01
N ASN A 107 -4.70 -5.53 3.28
CA ASN A 107 -5.03 -4.14 3.05
C ASN A 107 -5.25 -3.27 4.31
N GLU A 108 -4.80 -3.70 5.50
CA GLU A 108 -4.97 -2.95 6.75
C GLU A 108 -3.65 -2.75 7.50
N TRP A 109 -3.41 -1.51 7.93
CA TRP A 109 -2.26 -1.10 8.74
C TRP A 109 -2.71 -0.33 9.98
N THR A 110 -2.22 -0.73 11.15
CA THR A 110 -2.63 -0.15 12.43
C THR A 110 -1.44 0.10 13.35
N GLY A 111 -1.71 0.63 14.55
CA GLY A 111 -0.69 0.85 15.60
C GLY A 111 0.12 2.13 15.46
N GLY A 112 -0.14 2.94 14.44
CA GLY A 112 0.60 4.16 14.20
C GLY A 112 -0.08 5.42 14.74
N GLU A 113 0.53 6.55 14.42
CA GLU A 113 0.09 7.88 14.81
C GLU A 113 0.14 8.84 13.62
N ILE A 114 -0.74 9.85 13.64
CA ILE A 114 -0.76 10.95 12.69
C ILE A 114 -0.75 12.29 13.42
N LEU A 115 0.17 13.18 13.05
CA LEU A 115 0.22 14.57 13.49
C LEU A 115 -0.58 15.46 12.51
N ASP A 116 -1.44 16.30 13.04
CA ASP A 116 -2.00 17.44 12.31
C ASP A 116 -1.16 18.70 12.59
N PRO A 117 -0.36 19.19 11.62
CA PRO A 117 0.49 20.36 11.83
C PRO A 117 -0.29 21.68 11.99
N GLU A 118 -1.57 21.75 11.59
CA GLU A 118 -2.39 22.95 11.75
C GLU A 118 -2.90 23.13 13.19
N THR A 119 -3.04 22.01 13.92
CA THR A 119 -3.51 21.99 15.31
C THR A 119 -2.46 21.56 16.31
N GLY A 120 -1.34 20.99 15.86
CA GLY A 120 -0.28 20.42 16.70
C GLY A 120 -0.66 19.11 17.38
N LYS A 121 -1.83 18.54 17.06
CA LYS A 121 -2.39 17.38 17.76
C LYS A 121 -1.92 16.07 17.13
N LEU A 122 -1.51 15.12 17.96
CA LEU A 122 -1.30 13.73 17.58
C LEU A 122 -2.57 12.92 17.79
N TYR A 123 -2.83 12.02 16.84
CA TYR A 123 -3.95 11.08 16.87
C TYR A 123 -3.42 9.67 16.63
N LYS A 124 -4.08 8.66 17.23
CA LYS A 124 -3.88 7.28 16.79
C LYS A 124 -4.34 7.15 15.35
N CYS A 125 -3.63 6.36 14.56
CA CYS A 125 -3.86 6.24 13.13
C CYS A 125 -3.99 4.78 12.70
N LYS A 126 -4.87 4.55 11.74
CA LYS A 126 -4.90 3.34 10.93
C LYS A 126 -5.16 3.66 9.47
N MET A 127 -4.72 2.76 8.58
CA MET A 127 -4.90 2.88 7.14
C MET A 127 -5.54 1.62 6.57
N SER A 128 -6.41 1.81 5.59
CA SER A 128 -7.04 0.76 4.80
C SER A 128 -6.88 1.06 3.32
N LEU A 129 -6.26 0.16 2.57
CA LEU A 129 -6.02 0.31 1.13
C LEU A 129 -7.18 -0.34 0.36
N ALA A 130 -7.78 0.37 -0.58
CA ALA A 130 -8.78 -0.24 -1.47
C ALA A 130 -8.14 -1.29 -2.38
N ASP A 131 -8.93 -2.27 -2.82
CA ASP A 131 -8.44 -3.38 -3.65
C ASP A 131 -7.86 -2.94 -5.00
N ASP A 132 -8.29 -1.77 -5.50
CA ASP A 132 -7.73 -1.16 -6.71
C ASP A 132 -6.33 -0.57 -6.51
N GLY A 133 -5.86 -0.49 -5.26
CA GLY A 133 -4.60 0.10 -4.85
C GLY A 133 -4.54 1.62 -4.98
N LYS A 134 -5.62 2.30 -5.41
CA LYS A 134 -5.65 3.73 -5.77
C LYS A 134 -6.23 4.62 -4.70
N THR A 135 -6.99 4.06 -3.75
CA THR A 135 -7.58 4.82 -2.63
C THR A 135 -7.06 4.30 -1.30
N LEU A 136 -6.50 5.19 -0.50
CA LEU A 136 -6.06 4.89 0.87
C LEU A 136 -6.96 5.64 1.85
N LYS A 137 -7.69 4.90 2.68
CA LYS A 137 -8.46 5.49 3.77
C LYS A 137 -7.55 5.64 4.98
N VAL A 138 -7.32 6.88 5.42
CA VAL A 138 -6.50 7.19 6.60
C VAL A 138 -7.41 7.69 7.70
N ARG A 139 -7.43 7.00 8.85
CA ARG A 139 -8.29 7.35 9.98
C ARG A 139 -7.48 7.76 11.20
N GLY A 140 -7.64 9.02 11.61
CA GLY A 140 -7.13 9.55 12.87
C GLY A 140 -8.21 9.55 13.97
N PHE A 141 -7.88 9.14 15.19
CA PHE A 141 -8.85 9.06 16.30
C PHE A 141 -8.21 9.27 17.68
N ILE A 142 -9.03 9.60 18.68
CA ILE A 142 -8.63 9.80 20.08
C ILE A 142 -9.16 8.62 20.91
N GLY A 143 -8.27 7.91 21.61
CA GLY A 143 -8.64 6.78 22.46
C GLY A 143 -9.12 5.57 21.65
N ILE A 144 -10.43 5.49 21.40
CA ILE A 144 -11.10 4.44 20.60
C ILE A 144 -11.36 4.91 19.16
N SER A 145 -11.33 3.99 18.19
CA SER A 145 -11.47 4.34 16.77
C SER A 145 -12.83 4.90 16.37
N LEU A 146 -13.85 4.82 17.23
CA LEU A 146 -15.17 5.38 16.96
C LEU A 146 -15.16 6.92 16.98
N ILE A 147 -14.29 7.52 17.79
CA ILE A 147 -14.21 8.98 17.97
C ILE A 147 -13.03 9.50 17.14
N GLY A 148 -13.29 9.81 15.87
CA GLY A 148 -12.26 10.24 14.93
C GLY A 148 -12.78 10.55 13.54
N ARG A 149 -11.88 10.89 12.63
CA ARG A 149 -12.17 11.24 11.25
C ARG A 149 -11.40 10.35 10.29
N THR A 150 -12.02 10.05 9.16
CA THR A 150 -11.39 9.31 8.05
C THR A 150 -11.27 10.24 6.86
N GLN A 151 -10.09 10.32 6.27
CA GLN A 151 -9.87 10.95 4.99
C GLN A 151 -9.57 9.89 3.93
N SER A 152 -10.04 10.15 2.71
CA SER A 152 -9.65 9.38 1.53
C SER A 152 -8.47 10.07 0.88
N TRP A 153 -7.40 9.33 0.65
CA TRP A 153 -6.24 9.79 -0.10
C TRP A 153 -6.19 9.06 -1.43
N ILE A 154 -5.82 9.77 -2.49
CA ILE A 154 -5.81 9.25 -3.85
C ILE A 154 -4.38 9.08 -4.30
N ARG A 155 -4.03 7.91 -4.82
CA ARG A 155 -2.68 7.63 -5.32
C ARG A 155 -2.35 8.58 -6.46
N GLN A 156 -1.16 9.18 -6.41
CA GLN A 156 -0.61 9.99 -7.49
C GLN A 156 0.02 9.11 -8.57
#